data_AF-A0A6N9BTM6-F1
#
_entry.id   AF-A0A6N9BTM6-F1
#
_cell.length_a   1.000
_cell.length_b   1.000
_cell.length_c   1.000
_cell.angle_alpha   90.00
_cell.angle_beta   90.00
_cell.angle_gamma   90.00
#
_symmetry.space_group_name_H-M   'P 1'
#
loop_
_entity.id
_entity.type
_entity.pdbx_description
1 polymer ?
#
loop_
_entity_poly.entity_id
_entity_poly.type
_entity_poly.pdbx_seq_one_letter_code
_entity_poly.pdbx_strand_id
1 'polypeptide(L)'
;MSELRDAQIDLEQSLLGPITDAFPQARGINIEVEIWQDNRRKRGDAAIESWQPARDGEIRIRFAVPARSGSWSRDYDAPGVESADPPLDPEDLRRDLLESLEIAERRPGFDFVALKWFRDLFLPAECPDWAESRALRDRAVRSAIEDGVILTNKVPNPKNPAFPVTAIRVNRAHPEVIGLLGEDDSVGPRFRPVPIRGEPLSKTVLDERR
;
A
#
# COMPACT_ATOMS: atom_id res chain seq x y z
N MET A 1 -39.98 -13.14 13.11
CA MET A 1 -38.86 -13.39 14.04
C MET A 1 -37.60 -13.08 13.27
N SER A 2 -36.82 -12.09 13.69
CA SER A 2 -35.55 -11.76 13.00
C SER A 2 -34.49 -12.79 13.40
N GLU A 3 -33.76 -13.27 12.40
CA GLU A 3 -32.66 -14.20 12.61
C GLU A 3 -31.38 -13.44 12.95
N LEU A 4 -30.45 -14.09 13.67
CA LEU A 4 -29.14 -13.49 13.96
C LEU A 4 -28.34 -13.19 12.68
N ARG A 5 -28.65 -13.90 11.59
CA ARG A 5 -28.04 -13.65 10.28
C ARG A 5 -28.42 -12.30 9.69
N ASP A 6 -29.68 -11.87 9.85
CA ASP A 6 -30.13 -10.56 9.37
C ASP A 6 -29.38 -9.44 10.11
N ALA A 7 -29.24 -9.58 11.43
CA ALA A 7 -28.48 -8.64 12.25
C ALA A 7 -26.98 -8.61 11.91
N GLN A 8 -26.38 -9.74 11.50
CA GLN A 8 -24.99 -9.78 11.03
C GLN A 8 -24.83 -9.00 9.71
N ILE A 9 -25.72 -9.24 8.75
CA ILE A 9 -25.69 -8.59 7.43
C ILE A 9 -25.90 -7.07 7.57
N ASP A 10 -26.85 -6.65 8.40
CA ASP A 10 -27.10 -5.22 8.65
C ASP A 10 -25.89 -4.53 9.28
N LEU A 11 -25.20 -5.22 10.20
CA LEU A 11 -23.98 -4.69 10.82
C LEU A 11 -22.82 -4.61 9.82
N GLU A 12 -22.63 -5.63 8.99
CA GLU A 12 -21.61 -5.65 7.93
C GLU A 12 -21.82 -4.48 6.95
N GLN A 13 -23.06 -4.28 6.48
CA GLN A 13 -23.44 -3.19 5.57
C GLN A 13 -23.24 -1.82 6.23
N SER A 14 -23.67 -1.66 7.48
CA SER A 14 -23.55 -0.38 8.21
C SER A 14 -22.11 -0.01 8.56
N LEU A 15 -21.22 -0.99 8.72
CA LEU A 15 -19.82 -0.75 9.06
C LEU A 15 -18.94 -0.50 7.83
N LEU A 16 -19.33 -0.99 6.66
CA LEU A 16 -18.52 -0.91 5.44
C LEU A 16 -18.18 0.53 5.04
N GLY A 17 -19.18 1.43 5.04
CA GLY A 17 -19.00 2.85 4.71
C GLY A 17 -18.07 3.58 5.69
N PRO A 18 -18.42 3.64 6.99
CA PRO A 18 -17.60 4.32 7.99
C PRO A 18 -16.17 3.80 8.09
N ILE A 19 -15.96 2.48 7.95
CA ILE A 19 -14.62 1.89 7.99
C ILE A 19 -13.83 2.25 6.74
N THR A 20 -14.46 2.25 5.58
CA THR A 20 -13.81 2.65 4.32
C THR A 20 -13.44 4.13 4.32
N ASP A 21 -14.27 4.98 4.94
CA ASP A 21 -14.01 6.41 5.07
C ASP A 21 -12.95 6.73 6.13
N ALA A 22 -13.00 6.08 7.28
CA ALA A 22 -12.02 6.27 8.37
C ALA A 22 -10.67 5.62 8.04
N PHE A 23 -10.67 4.54 7.26
CA PHE A 23 -9.50 3.79 6.87
C PHE A 23 -9.51 3.53 5.36
N PRO A 24 -9.06 4.50 4.55
CA PRO A 24 -8.99 4.34 3.09
C PRO A 24 -8.17 3.11 2.64
N GLN A 25 -7.24 2.64 3.48
CA GLN A 25 -6.47 1.40 3.30
C GLN A 25 -7.30 0.11 3.42
N ALA A 26 -8.54 0.20 3.92
CA ALA A 26 -9.46 -0.92 4.04
C ALA A 26 -10.33 -1.12 2.79
N ARG A 27 -10.15 -0.31 1.74
CA ARG A 27 -10.81 -0.52 0.45
C ARG A 27 -10.42 -1.89 -0.10
N GLY A 28 -11.43 -2.69 -0.46
CA GLY A 28 -11.24 -4.06 -0.94
C GLY A 28 -11.10 -5.11 0.15
N ILE A 29 -11.28 -4.77 1.44
CA ILE A 29 -11.36 -5.73 2.54
C ILE A 29 -12.84 -6.12 2.75
N ASN A 30 -13.10 -7.42 2.86
CA ASN A 30 -14.38 -7.95 3.32
C ASN A 30 -14.45 -7.88 4.85
N ILE A 31 -15.57 -7.39 5.36
CA ILE A 31 -15.88 -7.38 6.78
C ILE A 31 -16.80 -8.57 7.05
N GLU A 32 -16.37 -9.47 7.93
CA GLU A 32 -17.20 -10.57 8.43
C GLU A 32 -17.55 -10.28 9.89
N VAL A 33 -18.84 -10.30 10.22
CA VAL A 33 -19.33 -10.08 11.58
C VAL A 33 -19.81 -11.40 12.15
N GLU A 34 -19.19 -11.83 13.25
CA GLU A 34 -19.61 -13.00 14.01
C GLU A 34 -20.21 -12.61 15.36
N ILE A 35 -21.34 -13.23 15.70
CA ILE A 35 -21.98 -13.08 17.00
C ILE A 35 -21.61 -14.27 17.91
N TRP A 36 -21.11 -13.96 19.11
CA TRP A 36 -20.63 -14.91 20.10
C TRP A 36 -21.38 -14.77 21.43
N GLN A 37 -21.49 -15.86 22.18
CA GLN A 37 -21.97 -15.90 23.57
C GLN A 37 -21.26 -17.01 24.32
N ASP A 38 -20.84 -16.76 25.57
CA ASP A 38 -20.11 -17.74 26.40
C ASP A 38 -18.90 -18.34 25.67
N ASN A 39 -18.19 -17.50 24.91
CA ASN A 39 -17.08 -17.88 24.04
C ASN A 39 -17.43 -18.99 23.02
N ARG A 40 -18.69 -19.06 22.58
CA ARG A 40 -19.16 -19.92 21.48
C ARG A 40 -19.80 -19.08 20.38
N ARG A 41 -19.41 -19.33 19.13
CA ARG A 41 -20.06 -18.74 17.95
C ARG A 41 -21.52 -19.18 17.88
N LYS A 42 -22.44 -18.23 17.80
CA LYS A 42 -23.86 -18.51 17.55
C LYS A 42 -24.06 -18.80 16.07
N ARG A 43 -24.90 -19.80 15.77
CA ARG A 43 -25.27 -20.11 14.39
C ARG A 43 -26.20 -19.03 13.85
N GLY A 44 -26.11 -18.76 12.55
CA GLY A 44 -26.90 -17.69 11.91
C GLY A 44 -28.40 -17.94 11.88
N ASP A 45 -28.82 -19.21 11.96
CA ASP A 45 -30.23 -19.66 12.01
C ASP A 45 -30.87 -19.52 13.41
N ALA A 46 -30.11 -19.12 14.43
CA ALA A 46 -30.66 -18.91 15.75
C ALA A 46 -31.41 -17.56 15.82
N ALA A 47 -32.53 -17.55 16.55
CA ALA A 47 -33.31 -16.34 16.77
C ALA A 47 -32.50 -15.28 17.55
N ILE A 48 -32.66 -14.01 17.18
CA ILE A 48 -31.94 -12.89 17.80
C ILE A 48 -32.16 -12.81 19.33
N GLU A 49 -33.34 -13.21 19.78
CA GLU A 49 -33.74 -13.27 21.19
C GLU A 49 -32.92 -14.27 22.02
N SER A 50 -32.27 -15.24 21.36
CA SER A 50 -31.40 -16.24 22.00
C SER A 50 -29.98 -15.73 22.28
N TRP A 51 -29.65 -14.54 21.79
CA TRP A 51 -28.38 -13.86 22.06
C TRP A 51 -28.60 -12.80 23.13
N GLN A 52 -27.85 -12.93 24.24
CA GLN A 52 -27.98 -12.04 25.40
C GLN A 52 -26.71 -11.18 25.53
N PRO A 53 -26.64 -10.01 24.89
CA PRO A 53 -25.44 -9.18 24.91
C PRO A 53 -25.02 -8.76 26.31
N ALA A 54 -25.99 -8.58 27.23
CA ALA A 54 -25.73 -8.18 28.61
C ALA A 54 -25.14 -9.29 29.51
N ARG A 55 -25.17 -10.56 29.09
CA ARG A 55 -24.63 -11.72 29.82
C ARG A 55 -23.53 -12.40 29.01
N ASP A 56 -22.49 -11.65 28.65
CA ASP A 56 -21.33 -12.16 27.90
C ASP A 56 -21.55 -12.38 26.39
N GLY A 57 -22.38 -11.55 25.75
CA GLY A 57 -22.47 -11.52 24.29
C GLY A 57 -21.37 -10.63 23.68
N GLU A 58 -20.67 -11.15 22.68
CA GLU A 58 -19.57 -10.46 22.00
C GLU A 58 -19.86 -10.39 20.50
N ILE A 59 -19.57 -9.24 19.89
CA ILE A 59 -19.53 -9.09 18.43
C ILE A 59 -18.07 -9.09 18.02
N ARG A 60 -17.67 -10.07 17.22
CA ARG A 60 -16.32 -10.16 16.66
C ARG A 60 -16.35 -9.75 15.21
N ILE A 61 -15.64 -8.67 14.88
CA ILE A 61 -15.50 -8.18 13.51
C ILE A 61 -14.16 -8.69 12.99
N ARG A 62 -14.19 -9.44 11.89
CA ARG A 62 -12.99 -9.88 11.17
C ARG A 62 -12.86 -9.13 9.86
N PHE A 63 -11.62 -8.80 9.55
CA PHE A 63 -11.22 -8.18 8.30
C PHE A 63 -10.54 -9.25 7.47
N ALA A 64 -11.19 -9.69 6.39
CA ALA A 64 -10.67 -10.67 5.47
C ALA A 64 -10.42 -9.99 4.11
N VAL A 65 -9.26 -10.20 3.52
CA VAL A 65 -9.09 -9.84 2.10
C VAL A 65 -9.88 -10.87 1.29
N PRO A 66 -10.77 -10.47 0.35
CA PRO A 66 -11.52 -11.40 -0.46
C PRO A 66 -10.53 -12.35 -1.13
N ALA A 67 -10.58 -13.62 -0.72
CA ALA A 67 -9.87 -14.67 -1.42
C ALA A 67 -10.47 -14.73 -2.83
N ARG A 68 -9.73 -14.27 -3.83
CA ARG A 68 -9.93 -14.81 -5.17
C ARG A 68 -9.63 -16.30 -5.04
N SER A 69 -10.56 -17.13 -5.54
CA SER A 69 -10.51 -18.60 -5.48
C SER A 69 -9.07 -19.11 -5.59
N GLY A 70 -8.53 -19.49 -4.43
CA GLY A 70 -7.15 -19.83 -4.21
C GLY A 70 -7.08 -20.36 -2.79
N SER A 71 -7.28 -21.67 -2.69
CA SER A 71 -7.34 -22.42 -1.44
C SER A 71 -6.18 -22.03 -0.52
N TRP A 72 -6.51 -21.46 0.64
CA TRP A 72 -5.57 -21.35 1.76
C TRP A 72 -5.37 -22.75 2.34
N SER A 73 -4.55 -23.57 1.69
CA SER A 73 -3.99 -24.75 2.33
C SER A 73 -2.87 -24.28 3.24
N ARG A 74 -3.20 -24.20 4.52
CA ARG A 74 -2.25 -24.20 5.63
C ARG A 74 -1.62 -25.59 5.67
N ASP A 75 -0.62 -25.84 4.84
CA ASP A 75 0.10 -27.12 4.85
C ASP A 75 1.57 -26.94 5.21
N TYR A 76 1.91 -27.72 6.23
CA TYR A 76 3.25 -27.98 6.75
C TYR A 76 4.23 -28.32 5.63
N ASP A 77 5.45 -27.80 5.79
CA ASP A 77 6.73 -28.43 5.47
C ASP A 77 6.64 -29.72 4.60
N ALA A 78 6.53 -29.53 3.29
CA ALA A 78 6.73 -30.58 2.30
C ALA A 78 7.88 -30.14 1.38
N PRO A 79 8.94 -30.95 1.21
CA PRO A 79 10.07 -30.58 0.39
C PRO A 79 9.70 -30.73 -1.09
N GLY A 80 9.89 -29.64 -1.85
CA GLY A 80 10.02 -29.72 -3.31
C GLY A 80 8.71 -29.70 -4.10
N VAL A 81 8.00 -28.58 -4.08
CA VAL A 81 7.34 -28.10 -5.30
C VAL A 81 7.87 -26.70 -5.53
N GLU A 82 8.86 -26.60 -6.40
CA GLU A 82 9.29 -25.34 -7.00
C GLU A 82 8.02 -24.73 -7.60
N SER A 83 7.44 -23.76 -6.88
CA SER A 83 6.32 -22.99 -7.39
C SER A 83 6.87 -22.30 -8.63
N ALA A 84 6.51 -22.81 -9.80
CA ALA A 84 6.89 -22.18 -11.06
C ALA A 84 6.40 -20.74 -10.95
N ASP A 85 7.35 -19.81 -10.82
CA ASP A 85 7.07 -18.38 -10.88
C ASP A 85 6.16 -18.18 -12.11
N PRO A 86 5.04 -17.45 -12.00
CA PRO A 86 4.19 -17.18 -13.16
C PRO A 86 5.07 -16.70 -14.33
N PRO A 87 4.84 -17.18 -15.56
CA PRO A 87 5.62 -16.80 -16.74
C PRO A 87 5.22 -15.38 -17.15
N LEU A 88 5.60 -14.42 -16.32
CA LEU A 88 5.43 -13.00 -16.58
C LEU A 88 6.72 -12.50 -17.22
N ASP A 89 6.56 -11.72 -18.28
CA ASP A 89 7.67 -11.05 -18.92
C ASP A 89 8.37 -10.16 -17.88
N PRO A 90 9.71 -10.24 -17.73
CA PRO A 90 10.46 -9.34 -16.87
C PRO A 90 10.14 -7.86 -17.11
N GLU A 91 9.83 -7.46 -18.35
CA GLU A 91 9.43 -6.09 -18.68
C GLU A 91 8.05 -5.73 -18.12
N ASP A 92 7.08 -6.65 -18.19
CA ASP A 92 5.73 -6.43 -17.65
C ASP A 92 5.76 -6.31 -16.12
N LEU A 93 6.49 -7.22 -15.46
CA LEU A 93 6.70 -7.15 -14.01
C LEU A 93 7.34 -5.83 -13.59
N ARG A 94 8.27 -5.33 -14.40
CA ARG A 94 8.95 -4.07 -14.16
C ARG A 94 8.05 -2.86 -14.37
N ARG A 95 7.25 -2.86 -15.43
CA ARG A 95 6.22 -1.86 -15.70
C ARG A 95 5.23 -1.79 -14.54
N ASP A 96 4.66 -2.91 -14.14
CA ASP A 96 3.71 -3.00 -13.02
C ASP A 96 4.29 -2.45 -11.71
N LEU A 97 5.56 -2.77 -11.41
CA LEU A 97 6.26 -2.28 -10.23
C LEU A 97 6.39 -0.75 -10.25
N LEU A 98 6.72 -0.17 -11.41
CA LEU A 98 6.91 1.27 -11.55
C LEU A 98 5.60 2.04 -11.54
N GLU A 99 4.57 1.55 -12.23
CA GLU A 99 3.22 2.11 -12.19
C GLU A 99 2.65 2.08 -10.77
N SER A 100 2.83 0.95 -10.07
CA SER A 100 2.46 0.81 -8.66
C SER A 100 3.18 1.86 -7.79
N LEU A 101 4.48 2.06 -7.99
CA LEU A 101 5.24 3.05 -7.22
C LEU A 101 4.80 4.48 -7.53
N GLU A 102 4.48 4.79 -8.78
CA GLU A 102 3.94 6.10 -9.18
C GLU A 102 2.59 6.38 -8.50
N ILE A 103 1.69 5.40 -8.47
CA ILE A 103 0.42 5.49 -7.74
C ILE A 103 0.68 5.73 -6.25
N ALA A 104 1.64 5.02 -5.66
CA ALA A 104 2.01 5.20 -4.26
C ALA A 104 2.53 6.62 -3.98
N GLU A 105 3.35 7.19 -4.86
CA GLU A 105 3.88 8.56 -4.72
C GLU A 105 2.79 9.63 -4.84
N ARG A 106 1.76 9.40 -5.65
CA ARG A 106 0.66 10.37 -5.86
C ARG A 106 -0.37 10.36 -4.73
N ARG A 107 -0.30 9.43 -3.78
CA ARG A 107 -1.27 9.36 -2.68
C ARG A 107 -1.12 10.57 -1.74
N PRO A 108 -2.18 11.36 -1.53
CA PRO A 108 -2.13 12.51 -0.64
C PRO A 108 -1.95 12.05 0.82
N GLY A 109 -1.10 12.75 1.58
CA GLY A 109 -0.87 12.50 3.00
C GLY A 109 0.40 11.70 3.33
N PHE A 110 1.19 11.30 2.33
CA PHE A 110 2.52 10.72 2.53
C PHE A 110 3.60 11.64 1.95
N ASP A 111 4.53 12.11 2.79
CA ASP A 111 5.69 12.88 2.33
C ASP A 111 6.71 12.01 1.57
N PHE A 112 6.69 10.71 1.85
CA PHE A 112 7.56 9.71 1.22
C PHE A 112 6.92 8.32 1.25
N VAL A 113 7.35 7.45 0.33
CA VAL A 113 6.94 6.05 0.29
C VAL A 113 7.98 5.19 1.02
N ALA A 114 7.58 4.49 2.08
CA ALA A 114 8.48 3.60 2.82
C ALA A 114 8.64 2.24 2.11
N LEU A 115 9.87 1.77 1.92
CA LEU A 115 10.20 0.51 1.24
C LEU A 115 9.43 -0.69 1.81
N LYS A 116 9.45 -0.83 3.14
CA LYS A 116 8.79 -1.96 3.81
C LYS A 116 7.28 -1.94 3.60
N TRP A 117 6.67 -0.77 3.72
CA TRP A 117 5.23 -0.60 3.51
C TRP A 117 4.86 -0.88 2.05
N PHE A 118 5.63 -0.34 1.10
CA PHE A 118 5.40 -0.56 -0.31
C PHE A 118 5.45 -2.04 -0.67
N ARG A 119 6.51 -2.75 -0.26
CA ARG A 119 6.70 -4.17 -0.56
C ARG A 119 5.71 -5.08 0.16
N ASP A 120 5.47 -4.86 1.45
CA ASP A 120 4.74 -5.82 2.28
C ASP A 120 3.22 -5.58 2.26
N LEU A 121 2.77 -4.34 2.00
CA LEU A 121 1.37 -3.95 2.12
C LEU A 121 0.80 -3.37 0.82
N PHE A 122 1.54 -2.50 0.14
CA PHE A 122 1.03 -1.82 -1.05
C PHE A 122 1.00 -2.73 -2.29
N LEU A 123 2.12 -3.37 -2.62
CA LEU A 123 2.21 -4.25 -3.80
C LEU A 123 1.16 -5.38 -3.78
N PRO A 124 0.94 -6.11 -2.68
CA PRO A 124 -0.12 -7.11 -2.63
C PRO A 124 -1.54 -6.51 -2.74
N ALA A 125 -1.71 -5.24 -2.36
CA ALA A 125 -3.01 -4.55 -2.37
C ALA A 125 -3.38 -3.94 -3.73
N GLU A 126 -2.40 -3.51 -4.54
CA GLU A 126 -2.64 -3.08 -5.93
C GLU A 126 -2.86 -4.26 -6.90
N CYS A 127 -2.70 -5.50 -6.41
CA CYS A 127 -2.99 -6.75 -7.12
C CYS A 127 -2.27 -7.02 -8.47
N PRO A 128 -0.95 -6.80 -8.63
CA PRO A 128 -0.17 -7.48 -9.67
C PRO A 128 -0.12 -9.00 -9.38
N ASP A 129 -0.36 -9.84 -10.39
CA ASP A 129 -0.43 -11.31 -10.22
C ASP A 129 0.86 -11.91 -9.60
N TRP A 130 2.02 -11.30 -9.84
CA TRP A 130 3.30 -11.72 -9.26
C TRP A 130 3.52 -11.26 -7.82
N ALA A 131 2.76 -10.26 -7.35
CA ALA A 131 2.97 -9.62 -6.06
C ALA A 131 2.48 -10.47 -4.88
N GLU A 132 1.83 -11.60 -5.10
CA GLU A 132 1.49 -12.55 -4.03
C GLU A 132 2.75 -13.20 -3.44
N SER A 133 3.71 -13.55 -4.29
CA SER A 133 4.97 -14.18 -3.88
C SER A 133 5.93 -13.19 -3.26
N ARG A 134 6.26 -13.40 -1.97
CA ARG A 134 7.23 -12.57 -1.26
C ARG A 134 8.62 -12.61 -1.90
N ALA A 135 9.01 -13.76 -2.45
CA ALA A 135 10.29 -13.92 -3.13
C ALA A 135 10.36 -13.08 -4.41
N LEU A 136 9.29 -13.08 -5.21
CA LEU A 136 9.19 -12.24 -6.41
C LEU A 136 9.20 -10.76 -6.06
N ARG A 137 8.47 -10.33 -5.01
CA ARG A 137 8.53 -8.95 -4.53
C ARG A 137 9.93 -8.52 -4.12
N ASP A 138 10.63 -9.34 -3.34
CA ASP A 138 12.00 -9.04 -2.93
C ASP A 138 12.95 -8.99 -4.15
N ARG A 139 12.77 -9.88 -5.14
CA ARG A 139 13.58 -9.90 -6.38
C ARG A 139 13.33 -8.67 -7.25
N ALA A 140 12.06 -8.35 -7.52
CA ALA A 140 11.64 -7.23 -8.35
C ALA A 140 12.15 -5.89 -7.80
N VAL A 141 11.92 -5.66 -6.51
CA VAL A 141 12.33 -4.44 -5.83
C VAL A 141 13.85 -4.32 -5.77
N ARG A 142 14.56 -5.42 -5.46
CA ARG A 142 16.02 -5.42 -5.44
C ARG A 142 16.60 -5.08 -6.82
N SER A 143 16.11 -5.74 -7.86
CA SER A 143 16.57 -5.52 -9.22
C SER A 143 16.32 -4.08 -9.68
N ALA A 144 15.15 -3.51 -9.39
CA ALA A 144 14.85 -2.12 -9.74
C ALA A 144 15.71 -1.08 -8.99
N ILE A 145 16.16 -1.40 -7.77
CA ILE A 145 17.12 -0.57 -7.01
C ILE A 145 18.54 -0.71 -7.60
N GLU A 146 18.96 -1.93 -7.93
CA GLU A 146 20.28 -2.21 -8.53
C GLU A 146 20.42 -1.55 -9.91
N ASP A 147 19.35 -1.57 -10.71
CA ASP A 147 19.27 -0.94 -12.03
C ASP A 147 19.14 0.59 -11.94
N GLY A 148 18.99 1.16 -10.74
CA GLY A 148 18.90 2.62 -10.53
C GLY A 148 17.57 3.26 -10.96
N VAL A 149 16.59 2.43 -11.31
CA VAL A 149 15.22 2.83 -11.70
C VAL A 149 14.42 3.28 -10.47
N ILE A 150 14.71 2.70 -9.30
CA ILE A 150 14.18 3.14 -8.00
C ILE A 150 15.32 3.77 -7.17
N LEU A 151 15.12 5.01 -6.74
CA LEU A 151 16.02 5.70 -5.82
C LEU A 151 15.64 5.39 -4.38
N THR A 152 16.65 5.20 -3.53
CA THR A 152 16.46 5.01 -2.09
C THR A 152 17.07 6.15 -1.28
N ASN A 153 16.43 6.55 -0.19
CA ASN A 153 16.99 7.51 0.76
C ASN A 153 16.60 7.15 2.19
N LYS A 154 17.38 7.57 3.19
CA LYS A 154 17.04 7.44 4.60
C LYS A 154 16.25 8.65 5.06
N VAL A 155 15.07 8.40 5.62
CA VAL A 155 14.19 9.44 6.16
C VAL A 155 13.93 9.14 7.63
N PRO A 156 13.99 10.13 8.53
CA PRO A 156 13.60 9.92 9.92
C PRO A 156 12.16 9.44 10.00
N ASN A 157 11.93 8.35 10.73
CA ASN A 157 10.58 7.84 10.94
C ASN A 157 9.81 8.79 11.88
N PRO A 158 8.67 9.36 11.47
CA PRO A 158 7.89 10.28 12.31
C PRO A 158 7.47 9.67 13.64
N LYS A 159 7.29 8.35 13.69
CA LYS A 159 6.92 7.62 14.92
C LYS A 159 8.09 7.37 15.85
N ASN A 160 9.31 7.27 15.30
CA ASN A 160 10.51 7.07 16.09
C ASN A 160 11.77 7.55 15.33
N PRO A 161 12.23 8.78 15.58
CA PRO A 161 13.35 9.38 14.84
C PRO A 161 14.67 8.61 14.97
N ALA A 162 14.87 7.84 16.04
CA ALA A 162 16.08 7.04 16.26
C ALA A 162 16.21 5.84 15.30
N PHE A 163 15.12 5.45 14.63
CA PHE A 163 15.08 4.34 13.68
C PHE A 163 14.65 4.84 12.30
N PRO A 164 15.59 5.37 11.50
CA PRO A 164 15.27 5.89 10.18
C PRO A 164 14.76 4.77 9.26
N VAL A 165 13.79 5.12 8.42
CA VAL A 165 13.19 4.23 7.43
C VAL A 165 13.81 4.48 6.06
N THR A 166 13.90 3.42 5.25
CA THR A 166 14.27 3.56 3.83
C THR A 166 13.05 4.04 3.06
N ALA A 167 13.10 5.26 2.55
CA ALA A 167 12.17 5.77 1.56
C ALA A 167 12.60 5.36 0.15
N ILE A 168 11.63 5.16 -0.72
CA ILE A 168 11.83 4.85 -2.14
C ILE A 168 11.10 5.86 -3.02
N ARG A 169 11.64 6.08 -4.23
CA ARG A 169 11.08 6.98 -5.23
C ARG A 169 11.38 6.48 -6.64
N VAL A 170 10.53 6.78 -7.61
CA VAL A 170 10.79 6.53 -9.03
C VAL A 170 11.89 7.47 -9.53
N ASN A 171 12.90 6.93 -10.22
CA ASN A 171 13.90 7.74 -10.89
C ASN A 171 13.38 8.27 -12.24
N ARG A 172 12.61 9.36 -12.20
CA ARG A 172 12.04 10.00 -13.41
C ARG A 172 13.07 10.47 -14.44
N ALA A 173 14.33 10.63 -14.05
CA ALA A 173 15.41 11.00 -14.97
C ALA A 173 16.03 9.80 -15.69
N HIS A 174 15.67 8.56 -15.31
CA HIS A 174 16.23 7.36 -15.91
C HIS A 174 15.62 7.10 -17.30
N PRO A 175 16.43 6.78 -18.34
CA PRO A 175 15.93 6.59 -19.71
C PRO A 175 14.82 5.54 -19.82
N GLU A 176 14.93 4.45 -19.07
CA GLU A 176 13.93 3.37 -19.03
C GLU A 176 12.60 3.84 -18.43
N VAL A 177 12.66 4.65 -17.37
CA VAL A 177 11.47 5.21 -16.72
C VAL A 177 10.76 6.17 -17.67
N ILE A 178 11.53 7.00 -18.38
CA ILE A 178 10.99 7.91 -19.41
C ILE A 178 10.31 7.12 -20.53
N GLY A 179 10.90 6.00 -20.96
CA GLY A 179 10.33 5.13 -21.98
C GLY A 179 9.04 4.42 -21.55
N LEU A 180 8.91 4.05 -20.27
CA LEU A 180 7.78 3.29 -19.73
C LEU A 180 6.63 4.17 -19.25
N LEU A 181 6.93 5.24 -18.51
CA LEU A 181 5.94 6.11 -17.84
C LEU A 181 5.76 7.47 -18.56
N GLY A 182 6.59 7.78 -19.55
CA GLY A 182 6.61 9.07 -20.24
C GLY A 182 7.41 10.15 -19.51
N GLU A 183 7.64 11.29 -20.19
CA GLU A 183 8.24 12.46 -19.54
C GLU A 183 7.23 13.08 -18.57
N ASP A 184 7.49 12.92 -17.28
CA ASP A 184 6.74 13.61 -16.23
C ASP A 184 7.32 15.03 -16.07
N ASP A 185 6.76 15.97 -16.83
CA ASP A 185 7.09 17.40 -16.85
C ASP A 185 6.85 18.09 -15.48
N SER A 186 6.30 17.35 -14.50
CA SER A 186 5.94 17.85 -13.18
C SER A 186 7.10 17.96 -12.18
N VAL A 187 8.24 17.30 -12.44
CA VAL A 187 9.42 17.20 -11.54
C VAL A 187 10.72 17.73 -12.16
N GLY A 188 10.65 18.60 -13.17
CA GLY A 188 11.77 19.51 -13.44
C GLY A 188 12.02 20.38 -12.19
N PRO A 189 13.28 20.66 -11.78
CA PRO A 189 13.53 21.60 -10.70
C PRO A 189 12.88 22.93 -11.08
N ARG A 190 11.83 23.32 -10.38
CA ARG A 190 11.13 24.61 -10.57
C ARG A 190 11.99 25.75 -10.03
N PHE A 191 13.26 25.80 -10.42
CA PHE A 191 14.06 26.99 -10.27
C PHE A 191 13.61 27.96 -11.37
N ARG A 192 12.61 28.77 -11.03
CA ARG A 192 12.26 29.97 -11.78
C ARG A 192 13.03 31.11 -11.13
N PRO A 193 14.22 31.48 -11.62
CA PRO A 193 14.94 32.61 -11.06
C PRO A 193 14.01 33.83 -11.12
N VAL A 194 13.71 34.38 -9.95
CA VAL A 194 12.89 35.59 -9.86
C VAL A 194 13.77 36.74 -10.35
N PRO A 195 13.37 37.50 -11.37
CA PRO A 195 14.12 38.69 -11.77
C PRO A 195 14.07 39.68 -10.61
N ILE A 196 15.20 39.84 -9.91
CA ILE A 196 15.34 40.86 -8.87
C ILE A 196 15.28 42.21 -9.58
N ARG A 197 14.33 43.07 -9.18
CA ARG A 197 14.29 44.46 -9.65
C ARG A 197 15.45 45.22 -9.00
N GLY A 198 16.48 45.48 -9.79
CA GLY A 198 17.69 46.19 -9.38
C GLY A 198 18.81 45.99 -10.39
N GLU A 199 19.87 46.79 -10.30
CA GLU A 199 21.07 46.53 -11.09
C GLU A 199 21.70 45.19 -10.67
N PRO A 200 22.35 44.46 -11.60
CA PRO A 200 23.00 43.19 -11.27
C PRO A 200 24.02 43.38 -10.15
N LEU A 201 24.04 42.46 -9.19
CA LEU A 201 25.00 42.47 -8.07
C LEU A 201 26.46 42.57 -8.55
N SER A 202 26.73 42.03 -9.75
CA SER A 202 28.04 42.11 -10.42
C SER A 202 28.49 43.55 -10.68
N LYS A 203 27.57 44.49 -10.84
CA LYS A 203 27.87 45.90 -11.06
C LYS A 203 28.20 46.62 -9.74
N THR A 204 27.43 46.35 -8.68
CA THR A 204 27.66 46.91 -7.34
C THR A 204 29.02 46.51 -6.75
N VAL A 205 29.45 45.26 -6.94
CA VAL A 205 30.74 44.77 -6.44
C VAL A 205 31.94 45.40 -7.18
N LEU A 206 31.76 45.83 -8.42
CA LEU A 206 32.80 46.51 -9.21
C LEU A 206 32.94 47.99 -8.84
N ASP A 207 31.84 48.66 -8.45
CA ASP A 207 31.86 50.06 -8.03
C ASP A 207 32.45 50.26 -6.61
N GLU A 208 32.30 49.29 -5.70
CA GLU A 208 32.91 49.34 -4.34
C GLU A 208 34.44 49.15 -4.32
N ARG A 209 35.04 48.67 -5.42
CA ARG A 209 36.49 48.43 -5.52
C ARG A 209 37.26 49.55 -6.22
N ARG A 210 36.63 50.69 -6.47
CA ARG A 210 37.25 51.86 -7.12
C ARG A 210 37.51 53.00 -6.16
#